data_AF-A0A348ZG04-F1
#
_entry.id   AF-A0A348ZG04-F1
#
_cell.length_a   1.000
_cell.length_b   1.000
_cell.length_c   1.000
_cell.angle_alpha   90.00
_cell.angle_beta   90.00
_cell.angle_gamma   90.00
#
_symmetry.space_group_name_H-M   'P 1'
#
loop_
_entity.id
_entity.type
_entity.pdbx_description
1 polymer ?
#
loop_
_entity_poly.entity_id
_entity_poly.type
_entity_poly.pdbx_seq_one_letter_code
_entity_poly.pdbx_strand_id
1 'polypeptide(L)'
;DAGTWSQTGTDIPGWNNVYTQLAEPYPASFKSQPTMVGNALATAEGKSIYVYNCGEDSQDQLGCDHPDDTQVYRLAMCGAGDPERCQEHWPYVIAGADEESTGRIWRIVWIDPMTGRFAEPNQEGALRVWAYRDRPVYTFGGDTRPGDLHGGGTGEWRGQRNGLKAIMLRDDFFRGHL
;
A
#
# COMPACT_ATOMS: atom_id res chain seq x y z
N ASP A 1 19.23 -3.90 2.03
CA ASP A 1 19.51 -2.62 2.70
C ASP A 1 18.40 -2.22 3.67
N ALA A 2 18.63 -2.44 4.97
CA ALA A 2 17.68 -2.08 6.03
C ALA A 2 17.86 -0.62 6.53
N GLY A 3 18.71 0.19 5.88
CA GLY A 3 19.13 1.50 6.36
C GLY A 3 18.39 2.71 5.79
N THR A 4 17.61 2.56 4.72
CA THR A 4 16.96 3.71 4.05
C THR A 4 15.78 4.31 4.82
N TRP A 5 15.27 3.61 5.83
CA TRP A 5 14.13 4.03 6.66
C TRP A 5 14.54 4.83 7.89
N SER A 6 15.81 4.69 8.31
CA SER A 6 16.33 5.39 9.48
C SER A 6 16.61 6.84 9.12
N GLN A 7 15.85 7.76 9.73
CA GLN A 7 16.07 9.20 9.62
C GLN A 7 16.78 9.74 10.87
N THR A 8 17.74 8.98 11.40
CA THR A 8 18.44 9.39 12.62
C THR A 8 19.11 10.75 12.42
N GLY A 9 18.81 11.72 13.28
CA GLY A 9 19.36 13.08 13.21
C GLY A 9 18.47 14.10 12.49
N THR A 10 17.38 13.71 11.81
CA THR A 10 16.42 14.69 11.24
C THR A 10 15.57 15.40 12.30
N ASP A 11 15.58 14.90 13.52
CA ASP A 11 14.99 15.51 14.71
C ASP A 11 15.85 16.65 15.30
N ILE A 12 17.09 16.82 14.82
CA ILE A 12 18.00 17.89 15.25
C ILE A 12 17.76 19.13 14.39
N PRO A 13 17.44 20.30 14.98
CA PRO A 13 17.26 21.53 14.23
C PRO A 13 18.48 21.86 13.35
N GLY A 14 18.23 22.12 12.06
CA GLY A 14 19.27 22.44 11.08
C GLY A 14 19.96 21.24 10.43
N TRP A 15 19.61 20.00 10.82
CA TRP A 15 20.08 18.79 10.16
C TRP A 15 19.04 18.24 9.20
N ASN A 16 19.48 17.80 8.02
CA ASN A 16 18.65 17.10 7.06
C ASN A 16 19.43 15.97 6.40
N ASN A 17 18.72 14.87 6.10
CA ASN A 17 19.29 13.81 5.27
C ASN A 17 19.51 14.34 3.85
N VAL A 18 20.61 13.91 3.24
CA VAL A 18 20.94 14.22 1.85
C VAL A 18 20.85 12.93 1.05
N TYR A 19 20.02 12.95 0.01
CA TYR A 19 19.83 11.82 -0.88
C TYR A 19 20.43 12.15 -2.25
N THR A 20 21.04 11.16 -2.91
CA THR A 20 21.52 11.31 -4.30
C THR A 20 20.36 11.33 -5.30
N GLN A 21 19.22 10.77 -4.93
CA GLN A 21 17.96 10.78 -5.69
C GLN A 21 16.79 10.87 -4.71
N LEU A 22 15.83 11.75 -5.00
CA LEU A 22 14.57 11.82 -4.27
C LEU A 22 13.56 10.90 -4.93
N ALA A 23 12.76 10.22 -4.12
CA ALA A 23 11.59 9.52 -4.64
C ALA A 23 10.60 10.54 -5.23
N GLU A 24 9.89 10.15 -6.28
CA GLU A 24 8.75 10.93 -6.79
C GLU A 24 7.77 11.20 -5.64
N PRO A 25 7.19 12.41 -5.56
CA PRO A 25 6.22 12.72 -4.52
C PRO A 25 5.00 11.80 -4.63
N TYR A 26 4.44 11.42 -3.49
CA TYR A 26 3.14 10.76 -3.45
C TYR A 26 2.03 11.73 -3.91
N PRO A 27 0.87 11.21 -4.35
CA PRO A 27 -0.27 12.03 -4.76
C PRO A 27 -0.63 13.13 -3.76
N ALA A 28 -1.03 14.30 -4.25
CA ALA A 28 -1.32 15.47 -3.40
C ALA A 28 -2.50 15.25 -2.45
N SER A 29 -3.38 14.29 -2.74
CA SER A 29 -4.48 13.85 -1.88
C SER A 29 -4.03 12.98 -0.70
N PHE A 30 -2.77 12.52 -0.70
CA PHE A 30 -2.20 11.78 0.41
C PHE A 30 -1.41 12.70 1.34
N LYS A 31 -1.19 12.22 2.57
CA LYS A 31 -0.45 12.95 3.59
C LYS A 31 0.45 12.04 4.40
N SER A 32 1.49 12.63 4.97
CA SER A 32 2.22 12.01 6.09
C SER A 32 1.36 12.05 7.35
N GLN A 33 1.13 10.90 7.96
CA GLN A 33 0.33 10.74 9.16
C GLN A 33 1.17 10.15 10.29
N PRO A 34 1.32 10.84 11.43
CA PRO A 34 1.92 10.25 12.62
C PRO A 34 1.12 9.05 13.11
N THR A 35 1.84 7.99 13.48
CA THR A 35 1.33 6.74 14.04
C THR A 35 2.12 6.37 15.30
N MET A 36 1.78 5.25 15.93
CA MET A 36 2.51 4.74 17.10
C MET A 36 3.93 4.25 16.81
N VAL A 37 4.32 4.10 15.54
CA VAL A 37 5.61 3.49 15.13
C VAL A 37 6.44 4.37 14.19
N GLY A 38 5.96 5.57 13.87
CA GLY A 38 6.60 6.50 12.95
C GLY A 38 5.57 7.26 12.11
N ASN A 39 5.96 7.74 10.94
CA ASN A 39 5.01 8.35 10.01
C ASN A 39 4.65 7.35 8.90
N ALA A 40 3.36 7.12 8.69
CA ALA A 40 2.84 6.35 7.58
C ALA A 40 2.27 7.28 6.50
N LEU A 41 2.21 6.79 5.26
CA LEU A 41 1.42 7.43 4.21
C LEU A 41 -0.05 7.12 4.46
N ALA A 42 -0.89 8.15 4.35
CA ALA A 42 -2.33 8.04 4.60
C ALA A 42 -3.13 8.83 3.56
N THR A 43 -4.40 8.49 3.42
CA THR A 43 -5.37 9.30 2.66
C THR A 43 -5.61 10.65 3.34
N ALA A 44 -6.28 11.58 2.65
CA ALA A 44 -6.66 12.88 3.22
C ALA A 44 -7.47 12.72 4.53
N GLU A 45 -8.31 11.69 4.63
CA GLU A 45 -9.13 11.34 5.79
C GLU A 45 -8.32 10.72 6.94
N GLY A 46 -7.05 10.36 6.71
CA GLY A 46 -6.15 9.80 7.71
C GLY A 46 -6.13 8.28 7.80
N LYS A 47 -6.75 7.56 6.85
CA LYS A 47 -6.64 6.10 6.75
C LYS A 47 -5.24 5.75 6.23
N SER A 48 -4.54 4.86 6.93
CA SER A 48 -3.22 4.38 6.51
C SER A 48 -3.32 3.64 5.17
N ILE A 49 -2.32 3.84 4.30
CA ILE A 49 -2.26 3.22 2.97
C ILE A 49 -1.35 1.99 3.01
N TYR A 50 -1.84 0.88 2.47
CA TYR A 50 -1.20 -0.42 2.48
C TYR A 50 -0.90 -0.93 1.08
N VAL A 51 0.19 -1.68 0.96
CA VAL A 51 0.54 -2.48 -0.21
C VAL A 51 0.38 -3.96 0.11
N TYR A 52 -0.05 -4.74 -0.87
CA TYR A 52 0.03 -6.19 -0.82
C TYR A 52 1.34 -6.64 -1.47
N ASN A 53 2.10 -7.48 -0.77
CA ASN A 53 3.27 -8.16 -1.30
C ASN A 53 2.99 -9.65 -1.33
N CYS A 54 3.47 -10.33 -2.37
CA CYS A 54 3.29 -11.75 -2.54
C CYS A 54 4.49 -12.37 -3.26
N GLY A 55 5.06 -13.40 -2.65
CA GLY A 55 6.03 -14.30 -3.26
C GLY A 55 5.54 -15.72 -3.06
N GLU A 56 5.19 -16.39 -4.15
CA GLU A 56 4.58 -17.72 -4.07
C GLU A 56 5.57 -18.79 -3.56
N ASP A 57 5.04 -19.85 -2.96
CA ASP A 57 5.81 -20.82 -2.17
C ASP A 57 6.32 -22.04 -2.97
N SER A 58 6.49 -21.89 -4.29
CA SER A 58 7.17 -22.88 -5.14
C SER A 58 8.69 -22.68 -5.18
N GLN A 59 9.39 -23.55 -5.90
CA GLN A 59 10.83 -23.41 -6.12
C GLN A 59 11.19 -22.12 -6.87
N ASP A 60 10.26 -21.57 -7.66
CA ASP A 60 10.52 -20.43 -8.53
C ASP A 60 10.36 -19.08 -7.81
N GLN A 61 9.64 -19.05 -6.67
CA GLN A 61 9.43 -17.85 -5.86
C GLN A 61 8.91 -16.65 -6.66
N LEU A 62 7.93 -16.90 -7.54
CA LEU A 62 7.37 -15.90 -8.43
C LEU A 62 6.58 -14.82 -7.67
N GLY A 63 6.49 -13.62 -8.26
CA GLY A 63 5.57 -12.59 -7.79
C GLY A 63 4.11 -13.02 -8.00
N CYS A 64 3.23 -12.63 -7.08
CA CYS A 64 1.79 -12.94 -7.13
C CYS A 64 0.90 -11.79 -6.65
N ASP A 65 1.45 -10.59 -6.65
CA ASP A 65 0.86 -9.35 -6.15
C ASP A 65 0.55 -8.36 -7.28
N HIS A 66 0.81 -8.72 -8.55
CA HIS A 66 0.51 -7.84 -9.69
C HIS A 66 -0.88 -8.20 -10.23
N PRO A 67 -1.71 -7.23 -10.65
CA PRO A 67 -3.04 -7.54 -11.19
C PRO A 67 -3.05 -8.49 -12.40
N ASP A 68 -1.93 -8.58 -13.15
CA ASP A 68 -1.79 -9.56 -14.24
C ASP A 68 -1.48 -10.99 -13.75
N ASP A 69 -0.90 -11.12 -12.56
CA ASP A 69 -0.58 -12.40 -11.94
C ASP A 69 -1.84 -13.09 -11.37
N THR A 70 -1.64 -14.26 -10.75
CA THR A 70 -2.71 -14.93 -10.00
C THR A 70 -3.16 -14.10 -8.80
N GLN A 71 -4.45 -13.78 -8.75
CA GLN A 71 -5.08 -13.03 -7.66
C GLN A 71 -5.57 -13.92 -6.52
N VAL A 72 -5.43 -15.24 -6.65
CA VAL A 72 -5.96 -16.22 -5.68
C VAL A 72 -5.36 -16.04 -4.29
N TYR A 73 -4.06 -15.76 -4.19
CA TYR A 73 -3.39 -15.54 -2.90
C TYR A 73 -3.90 -14.28 -2.21
N ARG A 74 -4.06 -13.18 -2.95
CA ARG A 74 -4.62 -11.93 -2.42
C ARG A 74 -6.04 -12.16 -1.92
N LEU A 75 -6.91 -12.77 -2.72
CA LEU A 75 -8.31 -13.03 -2.37
C LEU A 75 -8.44 -13.95 -1.15
N ALA A 76 -7.62 -15.00 -1.07
CA ALA A 76 -7.55 -15.86 0.11
C ALA A 76 -7.16 -15.05 1.36
N MET A 77 -6.18 -14.14 1.23
CA MET A 77 -5.68 -13.32 2.33
C MET A 77 -6.64 -12.23 2.79
N CYS A 78 -7.26 -11.48 1.88
CA CYS A 78 -8.09 -10.33 2.26
C CYS A 78 -9.51 -10.69 2.68
N GLY A 79 -10.03 -11.84 2.24
CA GLY A 79 -11.45 -12.16 2.36
C GLY A 79 -11.77 -13.65 2.36
N ALA A 80 -10.78 -14.53 2.60
CA ALA A 80 -10.95 -15.98 2.54
C ALA A 80 -11.52 -16.50 1.20
N GLY A 81 -11.15 -15.84 0.10
CA GLY A 81 -11.61 -16.14 -1.25
C GLY A 81 -12.86 -15.39 -1.69
N ASP A 82 -13.51 -14.65 -0.78
CA ASP A 82 -14.67 -13.83 -1.07
C ASP A 82 -14.24 -12.39 -1.43
N PRO A 83 -14.43 -11.95 -2.68
CA PRO A 83 -14.05 -10.61 -3.11
C PRO A 83 -14.86 -9.49 -2.44
N GLU A 84 -16.12 -9.73 -2.06
CA GLU A 84 -16.92 -8.71 -1.36
C GLU A 84 -16.36 -8.47 0.03
N ARG A 85 -16.08 -9.56 0.75
CA ARG A 85 -15.41 -9.50 2.06
C ARG A 85 -14.03 -8.84 1.98
N CYS A 86 -13.28 -9.10 0.90
CA CYS A 86 -12.02 -8.42 0.63
C CYS A 86 -12.21 -6.90 0.54
N GLN A 87 -13.27 -6.42 -0.12
CA GLN A 87 -13.51 -4.99 -0.24
C GLN A 87 -13.95 -4.35 1.09
N GLU A 88 -14.59 -5.08 1.98
CA GLU A 88 -14.91 -4.58 3.32
C GLU A 88 -13.66 -4.43 4.19
N HIS A 89 -12.77 -5.43 4.16
CA HIS A 89 -11.59 -5.46 5.02
C HIS A 89 -10.42 -4.65 4.43
N TRP A 90 -10.25 -4.73 3.12
CA TRP A 90 -9.14 -4.15 2.36
C TRP A 90 -9.65 -3.39 1.14
N PRO A 91 -10.45 -2.33 1.32
CA PRO A 91 -10.92 -1.53 0.21
C PRO A 91 -9.75 -0.87 -0.53
N TYR A 92 -9.84 -0.84 -1.86
CA TYR A 92 -8.92 -0.08 -2.70
C TYR A 92 -8.96 1.42 -2.39
N VAL A 93 -7.83 2.10 -2.53
CA VAL A 93 -7.80 3.56 -2.48
C VAL A 93 -8.29 4.10 -3.82
N ILE A 94 -9.51 4.64 -3.83
CA ILE A 94 -10.13 5.24 -5.01
C ILE A 94 -9.37 6.52 -5.40
N ALA A 95 -9.13 6.70 -6.69
CA ALA A 95 -8.61 7.94 -7.24
C ALA A 95 -9.75 8.82 -7.73
N GLY A 96 -9.83 10.06 -7.23
CA GLY A 96 -10.86 11.04 -7.56
C GLY A 96 -10.84 11.46 -9.03
N ALA A 97 -11.99 11.87 -9.58
CA ALA A 97 -12.17 12.11 -11.01
C ALA A 97 -11.15 13.11 -11.62
N ASP A 98 -10.78 14.13 -10.85
CA ASP A 98 -9.85 15.19 -11.27
C ASP A 98 -8.37 14.87 -10.97
N GLU A 99 -8.08 13.71 -10.36
CA GLU A 99 -6.71 13.29 -10.07
C GLU A 99 -6.03 12.71 -11.30
N GLU A 100 -4.72 12.91 -11.44
CA GLU A 100 -3.92 12.38 -12.54
C GLU A 100 -2.72 11.59 -12.03
N SER A 101 -2.23 10.62 -12.82
CA SER A 101 -1.00 9.88 -12.51
C SER A 101 0.19 10.84 -12.38
N THR A 102 0.92 10.79 -11.25
CA THR A 102 1.97 11.76 -10.92
C THR A 102 3.40 11.31 -11.26
N GLY A 103 3.57 10.19 -11.99
CA GLY A 103 4.87 9.71 -12.42
C GLY A 103 4.89 8.24 -12.77
N ARG A 104 6.05 7.59 -12.60
CA ARG A 104 6.22 6.15 -12.82
C ARG A 104 5.93 5.33 -11.58
N ILE A 105 6.10 5.93 -10.40
CA ILE A 105 5.91 5.24 -9.12
C ILE A 105 4.44 5.25 -8.71
N TRP A 106 3.74 6.37 -8.93
CA TRP A 106 2.33 6.53 -8.60
C TRP A 106 1.52 6.73 -9.87
N ARG A 107 0.56 5.84 -10.09
CA ARG A 107 -0.33 5.90 -11.24
C ARG A 107 -1.75 5.54 -10.87
N ILE A 108 -2.68 5.95 -11.72
CA ILE A 108 -4.07 5.56 -11.64
C ILE A 108 -4.31 4.40 -12.59
N VAL A 109 -4.94 3.35 -12.09
CA VAL A 109 -5.31 2.14 -12.86
C VAL A 109 -6.78 1.82 -12.67
N TRP A 110 -7.31 0.98 -13.55
CA TRP A 110 -8.67 0.45 -13.44
C TRP A 110 -8.60 -1.02 -13.02
N ILE A 111 -9.36 -1.38 -12.00
CA ILE A 111 -9.39 -2.73 -11.43
C ILE A 111 -10.81 -3.26 -11.43
N ASP A 112 -11.01 -4.49 -11.88
CA ASP A 112 -12.22 -5.24 -11.58
C ASP A 112 -12.12 -5.71 -10.12
N PRO A 113 -12.96 -5.17 -9.22
CA PRO A 113 -12.82 -5.46 -7.80
C PRO A 113 -13.18 -6.91 -7.44
N MET A 114 -13.93 -7.60 -8.31
CA MET A 114 -14.34 -8.99 -8.08
C MET A 114 -13.23 -9.98 -8.38
N THR A 115 -12.32 -9.63 -9.29
CA THR A 115 -11.19 -10.49 -9.66
C THR A 115 -9.85 -9.96 -9.14
N GLY A 116 -9.72 -8.65 -8.94
CA GLY A 116 -8.46 -7.96 -8.65
C GLY A 116 -7.55 -7.77 -9.86
N ARG A 117 -8.03 -8.08 -11.07
CA ARG A 117 -7.29 -7.88 -12.32
C ARG A 117 -7.47 -6.47 -12.84
N PHE A 118 -6.58 -6.05 -13.75
CA PHE A 118 -6.83 -4.83 -14.52
C PHE A 118 -8.15 -4.93 -15.28
N ALA A 119 -8.84 -3.80 -15.35
CA ALA A 119 -10.03 -3.59 -16.14
C ALA A 119 -9.80 -2.45 -17.14
N GLU A 120 -10.67 -2.36 -18.14
CA GLU A 120 -10.65 -1.23 -19.07
C GLU A 120 -11.29 0.02 -18.44
N PRO A 121 -10.88 1.23 -18.86
CA PRO A 121 -11.59 2.45 -18.52
C PRO A 121 -13.06 2.35 -18.97
N ASN A 122 -14.00 2.57 -18.06
CA ASN A 122 -15.46 2.45 -18.24
C ASN A 122 -16.03 1.03 -18.33
N GLN A 123 -15.26 -0.01 -18.05
CA GLN A 123 -15.84 -1.34 -17.83
C GLN A 123 -16.82 -1.29 -16.65
N GLU A 124 -17.98 -1.95 -16.78
CA GLU A 124 -18.99 -1.98 -15.73
C GLU A 124 -18.41 -2.59 -14.45
N GLY A 125 -18.62 -1.90 -13.33
CA GLY A 125 -18.09 -2.30 -12.02
C GLY A 125 -16.61 -2.06 -11.81
N ALA A 126 -15.86 -1.56 -12.80
CA ALA A 126 -14.45 -1.26 -12.64
C ALA A 126 -14.23 -0.06 -11.70
N LEU A 127 -13.24 -0.21 -10.81
CA LEU A 127 -12.82 0.84 -9.90
C LEU A 127 -11.59 1.57 -10.46
N ARG A 128 -11.64 2.90 -10.40
CA ARG A 128 -10.49 3.77 -10.66
C ARG A 128 -9.71 3.97 -9.37
N VAL A 129 -8.50 3.42 -9.30
CA VAL A 129 -7.75 3.30 -8.05
C VAL A 129 -6.31 3.79 -8.18
N TRP A 130 -5.73 4.21 -7.05
CA TRP A 130 -4.32 4.49 -6.95
C TRP A 130 -3.50 3.20 -6.93
N ALA A 131 -2.37 3.21 -7.64
CA ALA A 131 -1.39 2.15 -7.66
C ALA A 131 0.01 2.69 -7.36
N TYR A 132 0.76 1.93 -6.57
CA TYR A 132 2.16 2.15 -6.25
C TYR A 132 3.01 1.08 -6.95
N ARG A 133 3.90 1.50 -7.85
CA ARG A 133 4.70 0.61 -8.70
C ARG A 133 3.84 -0.46 -9.38
N ASP A 134 2.79 0.02 -10.04
CA ASP A 134 1.85 -0.78 -10.83
C ASP A 134 0.91 -1.71 -10.04
N ARG A 135 1.02 -1.75 -8.71
CA ARG A 135 0.15 -2.52 -7.82
C ARG A 135 -0.87 -1.63 -7.11
N PRO A 136 -2.16 -1.98 -7.06
CA PRO A 136 -3.16 -1.22 -6.32
C PRO A 136 -2.79 -1.09 -4.84
N VAL A 137 -3.15 0.04 -4.24
CA VAL A 137 -3.01 0.26 -2.80
C VAL A 137 -4.37 0.23 -2.10
N TYR A 138 -4.34 -0.07 -0.80
CA TYR A 138 -5.53 -0.38 -0.01
C TYR A 138 -5.57 0.47 1.26
N THR A 139 -6.75 0.63 1.84
CA THR A 139 -6.92 0.97 3.25
C THR A 139 -7.40 -0.25 4.02
N PHE A 140 -7.43 -0.18 5.34
CA PHE A 140 -7.94 -1.27 6.18
C PHE A 140 -9.25 -0.87 6.87
N GLY A 141 -10.27 -1.71 6.78
CA GLY A 141 -11.58 -1.49 7.40
C GLY A 141 -11.52 -1.32 8.92
N GLY A 142 -10.55 -1.99 9.56
CA GLY A 142 -10.32 -1.90 11.01
C GLY A 142 -9.54 -0.66 11.48
N ASP A 143 -9.01 0.17 10.57
CA ASP A 143 -8.37 1.43 10.95
C ASP A 143 -9.45 2.49 11.16
N THR A 144 -9.85 2.76 12.40
CA THR A 144 -11.02 3.61 12.70
C THR A 144 -10.66 5.06 13.01
N ARG A 145 -9.39 5.33 13.32
CA ARG A 145 -8.87 6.65 13.66
C ARG A 145 -7.64 6.99 12.82
N PRO A 146 -7.37 8.28 12.58
CA PRO A 146 -6.14 8.69 11.91
C PRO A 146 -4.89 8.13 12.61
N GLY A 147 -4.03 7.48 11.83
CA GLY A 147 -2.79 6.86 12.32
C GLY A 147 -2.93 5.46 12.92
N ASP A 148 -4.13 4.87 12.91
CA ASP A 148 -4.28 3.43 13.17
C ASP A 148 -3.50 2.63 12.10
N LEU A 149 -2.90 1.52 12.54
CA LEU A 149 -2.11 0.59 11.71
C LEU A 149 -2.55 -0.87 11.92
N HIS A 150 -3.83 -1.10 12.21
CA HIS A 150 -4.33 -2.41 12.63
C HIS A 150 -4.24 -3.47 11.53
N GLY A 151 -4.19 -3.06 10.26
CA GLY A 151 -3.97 -3.96 9.13
C GLY A 151 -2.50 -4.39 8.99
N GLY A 152 -1.57 -3.67 9.62
CA GLY A 152 -0.15 -3.91 9.51
C GLY A 152 0.23 -5.32 9.97
N GLY A 153 1.04 -6.01 9.17
CA GLY A 153 1.49 -7.36 9.49
C GLY A 153 0.49 -8.46 9.17
N THR A 154 -0.63 -8.16 8.49
CA THR A 154 -1.59 -9.18 8.03
C THR A 154 -0.93 -10.07 6.98
N GLY A 155 -0.83 -11.37 7.27
CA GLY A 155 -0.29 -12.38 6.36
C GLY A 155 1.02 -13.01 6.84
N GLU A 156 1.64 -13.78 5.95
CA GLU A 156 2.81 -14.57 6.32
C GLU A 156 4.00 -13.71 6.73
N TRP A 157 4.70 -14.18 7.76
CA TRP A 157 5.88 -13.49 8.31
C TRP A 157 5.58 -12.04 8.69
N ARG A 158 4.39 -11.71 9.22
CA ARG A 158 3.97 -10.31 9.46
C ARG A 158 3.88 -9.52 8.13
N GLY A 159 3.20 -10.11 7.16
CA GLY A 159 3.04 -9.54 5.82
C GLY A 159 4.33 -9.30 5.03
N GLN A 160 5.48 -9.88 5.43
CA GLN A 160 6.75 -9.68 4.71
C GLN A 160 6.81 -10.43 3.39
N ARG A 161 6.09 -11.56 3.28
CA ARG A 161 6.12 -12.43 2.10
C ARG A 161 4.81 -12.42 1.35
N ASN A 162 3.73 -12.84 2.03
CA ASN A 162 2.38 -12.94 1.48
C ASN A 162 1.42 -12.19 2.40
N GLY A 163 1.25 -10.88 2.17
CA GLY A 163 0.44 -10.07 3.06
C GLY A 163 0.51 -8.57 2.83
N LEU A 164 -0.10 -7.83 3.76
CA LEU A 164 -0.27 -6.38 3.65
C LEU A 164 0.58 -5.63 4.65
N LYS A 165 1.17 -4.53 4.15
CA LYS A 165 2.03 -3.64 4.92
C LYS A 165 1.71 -2.20 4.65
N ALA A 166 1.69 -1.39 5.72
CA ALA A 166 1.56 0.04 5.59
C ALA A 166 2.80 0.62 4.89
N ILE A 167 2.59 1.62 4.03
CA ILE A 167 3.69 2.38 3.44
C ILE A 167 4.20 3.34 4.52
N MET A 168 5.33 3.01 5.14
CA MET A 168 6.00 3.89 6.10
C MET A 168 6.79 4.98 5.37
N LEU A 169 6.66 6.23 5.79
CA LEU A 169 7.50 7.35 5.34
C LEU A 169 8.71 7.51 6.27
N ARG A 170 8.54 7.12 7.53
CA ARG A 170 9.57 7.10 8.57
C ARG A 170 9.25 5.99 9.56
N ASP A 171 10.23 5.15 9.88
CA ASP A 171 10.13 4.13 10.93
C ASP A 171 11.26 4.35 11.93
N ASP A 172 10.88 4.65 13.17
CA ASP A 172 11.83 4.96 14.25
C ASP A 172 12.14 3.75 15.14
N PHE A 173 11.33 2.69 15.08
CA PHE A 173 11.32 1.65 16.12
C PHE A 173 11.50 0.23 15.58
N PHE A 174 11.03 -0.08 14.37
CA PHE A 174 10.89 -1.46 13.88
C PHE A 174 11.80 -1.80 12.70
N ARG A 175 12.63 -0.85 12.22
CA ARG A 175 13.60 -1.07 11.13
C ARG A 175 12.97 -1.68 9.85
N GLY A 176 11.71 -1.38 9.58
CA GLY A 176 10.93 -1.89 8.45
C GLY A 176 10.20 -3.22 8.69
N HIS A 177 10.10 -3.67 9.95
CA HIS A 177 9.50 -4.98 10.32
C HIS A 177 8.16 -4.88 11.08
N LEU A 178 7.31 -3.94 10.70
CA LEU A 178 5.89 -3.88 11.13
C LEU A 178 5.10 -5.07 10.58
#